data_AF-A0A7S0B1G7-F1
#
_entry.id   AF-A0A7S0B1G7-F1
#
_cell.length_a   1.000
_cell.length_b   1.000
_cell.length_c   1.000
_cell.angle_alpha   90.00
_cell.angle_beta   90.00
_cell.angle_gamma   90.00
#
_symmetry.space_group_name_H-M   'P 1'
#
loop_
_entity.id
_entity.type
_entity.pdbx_description
1 polymer ?
#
loop_
_entity_poly.entity_id
_entity_poly.type
_entity_poly.pdbx_seq_one_letter_code
_entity_poly.pdbx_strand_id
1 'polypeptide(L)'
;MKKVPPDDGRRLLVIGTTSVPHLLEDLGLVQAFSLTQSISLLDEPAQIEEVLRVAAHMSETDAASIAAAIKEPIGIKNLLMVAEMARQGSKSEAVGTSEFLECLHTMGY
;
A
#
# COMPACT_ATOMS: atom_id res chain seq x y z
N MET A 1 -9.97 -4.41 31.26
CA MET A 1 -8.64 -4.75 31.81
C MET A 1 -7.92 -5.63 30.79
N LYS A 2 -6.65 -5.33 30.44
CA LYS A 2 -5.89 -6.16 29.49
C LYS A 2 -5.60 -7.52 30.15
N LYS A 3 -5.92 -8.63 29.47
CA LYS A 3 -5.65 -9.97 30.00
C LYS A 3 -4.16 -10.25 29.97
N VAL A 4 -3.60 -10.57 31.13
CA VAL A 4 -2.22 -11.05 31.26
C VAL A 4 -2.21 -12.55 30.94
N PRO A 5 -1.20 -13.07 30.22
CA PRO A 5 -1.05 -14.51 30.02
C PRO A 5 -1.08 -15.26 31.37
N PRO A 6 -1.69 -16.46 31.42
CA PRO A 6 -1.94 -17.17 32.69
C PRO A 6 -0.69 -17.71 33.37
N ASP A 7 0.38 -17.99 32.60
CA ASP A 7 1.63 -18.53 33.12
C ASP A 7 2.66 -17.41 33.34
N ASP A 8 3.34 -17.46 34.48
CA ASP A 8 4.36 -16.47 34.84
C ASP A 8 5.51 -16.44 33.80
N GLY A 9 6.05 -15.24 33.56
CA GLY A 9 7.11 -15.01 32.58
C GLY A 9 6.69 -14.99 31.11
N ARG A 10 5.42 -15.25 30.75
CA ARG A 10 4.96 -15.19 29.35
C ARG A 10 4.54 -13.77 28.93
N ARG A 11 4.82 -13.42 27.67
CA ARG A 11 4.48 -12.12 27.06
C ARG A 11 3.58 -12.35 25.83
N LEU A 12 2.65 -11.43 25.59
CA LEU A 12 1.75 -11.44 24.44
C LEU A 12 1.77 -10.08 23.74
N LEU A 13 1.94 -10.09 22.42
CA LEU A 13 1.76 -8.93 21.54
C LEU A 13 0.58 -9.23 20.60
N VAL A 14 -0.36 -8.29 20.51
CA VAL A 14 -1.52 -8.39 19.61
C VAL A 14 -1.44 -7.24 18.61
N ILE A 15 -1.46 -7.57 17.32
CA ILE A 15 -1.52 -6.61 16.21
C ILE A 15 -2.83 -6.84 15.49
N GLY A 16 -3.67 -5.81 15.44
CA GLY A 16 -4.88 -5.77 14.61
C GLY A 16 -4.70 -4.77 13.48
N THR A 17 -5.15 -5.12 12.29
CA THR A 17 -5.18 -4.20 11.14
C THR A 17 -6.63 -3.98 10.72
N THR A 18 -6.92 -2.77 10.26
CA THR A 18 -8.23 -2.39 9.73
C THR A 18 -8.05 -1.34 8.64
N SER A 19 -8.86 -1.44 7.59
CA SER A 19 -8.98 -0.38 6.58
C SER A 19 -10.12 0.61 6.91
N VAL A 20 -10.87 0.36 7.99
CA VAL A 20 -12.08 1.10 8.35
C VAL A 20 -12.10 1.37 9.87
N PRO A 21 -11.24 2.27 10.38
CA PRO A 21 -11.06 2.47 11.82
C PRO A 21 -12.32 2.96 12.53
N HIS A 22 -13.16 3.79 11.90
CA HIS A 22 -14.39 4.33 12.50
C HIS A 22 -15.37 3.23 12.94
N LEU A 23 -15.47 2.11 12.21
CA LEU A 23 -16.33 1.00 12.62
C LEU A 23 -15.84 0.33 13.92
N LEU A 24 -14.53 0.31 14.17
CA LEU A 24 -13.99 -0.20 15.43
C LEU A 24 -14.21 0.80 16.58
N GLU A 25 -14.27 2.10 16.28
CA GLU A 25 -14.62 3.14 17.25
C GLU A 25 -16.08 3.00 17.66
N ASP A 26 -16.99 2.83 16.69
CA ASP A 26 -18.42 2.62 16.92
C ASP A 26 -18.69 1.38 17.78
N LEU A 27 -17.91 0.32 17.59
CA LEU A 27 -17.99 -0.92 18.38
C LEU A 27 -17.27 -0.83 19.75
N GLY A 28 -16.61 0.29 20.06
CA GLY A 28 -15.83 0.45 21.28
C GLY A 28 -14.65 -0.52 21.37
N LEU A 29 -14.07 -0.94 20.24
CA LEU A 29 -12.96 -1.90 20.18
C LEU A 29 -11.59 -1.22 20.20
N VAL A 30 -11.49 0.04 19.75
CA VAL A 30 -10.21 0.79 19.74
C VAL A 30 -9.60 0.89 21.15
N GLN A 31 -10.43 1.06 22.17
CA GLN A 31 -10.01 1.13 23.58
C GLN A 31 -9.41 -0.18 24.14
N ALA A 32 -9.56 -1.31 23.43
CA ALA A 32 -8.92 -2.57 23.79
C ALA A 32 -7.42 -2.60 23.43
N PHE A 33 -6.99 -1.80 22.46
CA PHE A 33 -5.60 -1.71 22.00
C PHE A 33 -4.79 -0.70 22.82
N SER A 34 -3.48 -0.93 22.93
CA SER A 34 -2.57 -0.04 23.66
C SER A 34 -2.19 1.21 22.87
N LEU A 35 -2.11 1.07 21.55
CA LEU A 35 -1.62 2.09 20.65
C LEU A 35 -2.27 1.85 19.28
N THR A 36 -2.54 2.94 18.57
CA THR A 36 -3.06 2.94 17.21
C THR A 36 -2.06 3.69 16.34
N GLN A 37 -1.67 3.08 15.22
CA GLN A 37 -0.76 3.69 14.24
C GLN A 37 -1.49 3.80 12.91
N SER A 38 -1.64 5.02 12.39
CA SER A 38 -2.17 5.23 11.04
C SER A 38 -1.09 4.91 10.00
N ILE A 39 -1.48 4.21 8.94
CA ILE A 39 -0.64 3.94 7.77
C ILE A 39 -1.25 4.68 6.59
N SER A 40 -0.59 5.75 6.15
CA SER A 40 -1.05 6.59 5.04
C SER A 40 -0.83 5.91 3.69
N LEU A 41 -1.61 6.35 2.69
CA LEU A 41 -1.36 6.05 1.29
C LEU A 41 -0.09 6.78 0.80
N LEU A 42 0.42 6.37 -0.37
CA LEU A 42 1.47 7.11 -1.07
C LEU A 42 0.83 8.34 -1.69
N ASP A 43 1.28 9.52 -1.29
CA ASP A 43 0.67 10.81 -1.68
C ASP A 43 1.70 11.74 -2.35
N GLU A 44 2.99 11.48 -2.13
CA GLU A 44 4.06 12.25 -2.76
C GLU A 44 4.63 11.50 -3.97
N PRO A 45 4.85 12.16 -5.12
CA PRO A 45 5.43 11.52 -6.31
C PRO A 45 6.74 10.79 -6.02
N ALA A 46 7.60 11.34 -5.16
CA ALA A 46 8.86 10.70 -4.77
C ALA A 46 8.68 9.33 -4.09
N GLN A 47 7.58 9.14 -3.34
CA GLN A 47 7.26 7.85 -2.71
C GLN A 47 6.82 6.83 -3.76
N ILE A 48 6.01 7.27 -4.74
CA ILE A 48 5.53 6.43 -5.84
C ILE A 48 6.71 6.00 -6.72
N GLU A 49 7.54 6.94 -7.12
CA GLU A 49 8.74 6.69 -7.94
C GLU A 49 9.66 5.67 -7.27
N GLU A 50 9.96 5.84 -5.97
CA GLU A 50 10.82 4.92 -5.25
C GLU A 50 10.25 3.51 -5.19
N VAL A 51 8.93 3.35 -4.97
CA VAL A 51 8.29 2.03 -4.99
C VAL A 51 8.39 1.39 -6.38
N LEU A 52 8.10 2.13 -7.45
CA LEU A 52 8.16 1.59 -8.81
C LEU A 52 9.59 1.16 -9.19
N ARG A 53 10.58 1.94 -8.77
CA ARG A 53 11.99 1.68 -9.07
C ARG A 53 12.54 0.51 -8.26
N VAL A 54 12.27 0.47 -6.96
CA VAL A 54 12.85 -0.53 -6.05
C VAL A 54 12.07 -1.84 -6.07
N ALA A 55 10.74 -1.79 -5.98
CA ALA A 55 9.90 -2.96 -5.81
C ALA A 55 9.31 -3.49 -7.12
N ALA A 56 9.05 -2.63 -8.11
CA ALA A 56 8.58 -3.05 -9.44
C ALA A 56 9.70 -3.10 -10.50
N HIS A 57 10.94 -2.79 -10.12
CA HIS A 57 12.13 -2.83 -10.99
C HIS A 57 11.99 -2.02 -12.29
N MET A 58 11.22 -0.95 -12.26
CA MET A 58 11.04 -0.07 -13.41
C MET A 58 12.25 0.85 -13.62
N SER A 59 12.42 1.33 -14.84
CA SER A 59 13.44 2.33 -15.16
C SER A 59 13.18 3.62 -14.38
N GLU A 60 14.23 4.38 -14.05
CA GLU A 60 14.09 5.68 -13.38
C GLU A 60 13.21 6.64 -14.22
N THR A 61 13.36 6.61 -15.54
CA THR A 61 12.58 7.44 -16.47
C THR A 61 11.09 7.08 -16.47
N ASP A 62 10.74 5.80 -16.49
CA ASP A 62 9.33 5.38 -16.47
C ASP A 62 8.71 5.58 -15.09
N ALA A 63 9.45 5.24 -14.02
CA ALA A 63 9.00 5.43 -12.65
C ALA A 63 8.68 6.90 -12.36
N ALA A 64 9.57 7.83 -12.73
CA ALA A 64 9.34 9.26 -12.55
C ALA A 64 8.16 9.78 -13.38
N SER A 65 8.01 9.29 -14.62
CA SER A 65 6.91 9.68 -15.50
C SER A 65 5.55 9.22 -14.97
N ILE A 66 5.46 7.99 -14.46
CA ILE A 66 4.26 7.45 -13.83
C ILE A 66 3.95 8.19 -12.53
N ALA A 67 4.95 8.40 -11.68
CA ALA A 67 4.80 9.13 -10.43
C ALA A 67 4.26 10.55 -10.64
N ALA A 68 4.72 11.24 -11.69
CA ALA A 68 4.20 12.55 -12.05
C ALA A 68 2.75 12.51 -12.57
N ALA A 69 2.29 11.39 -13.11
CA ALA A 69 0.95 11.22 -13.68
C ALA A 69 -0.12 10.88 -12.63
N ILE A 70 0.23 10.16 -11.56
CA ILE A 70 -0.69 9.83 -10.46
C ILE A 70 -0.99 11.09 -9.64
N LYS A 71 -2.28 11.47 -9.55
CA LYS A 71 -2.74 12.68 -8.84
C LYS A 71 -3.44 12.41 -7.51
N GLU A 72 -3.93 11.20 -7.32
CA GLU A 72 -4.67 10.80 -6.14
C GLU A 72 -3.82 9.83 -5.29
N PRO A 73 -3.93 9.88 -3.95
CA PRO A 73 -3.20 8.96 -3.09
C PRO A 73 -3.47 7.50 -3.44
N ILE A 74 -2.42 6.69 -3.52
CA ILE A 74 -2.50 5.29 -3.93
C ILE A 74 -1.90 4.34 -2.89
N GLY A 75 -2.57 3.21 -2.67
CA GLY A 75 -2.04 2.16 -1.82
C GLY A 75 -0.88 1.44 -2.51
N ILE A 76 0.22 1.19 -1.79
CA ILE A 76 1.38 0.46 -2.31
C ILE A 76 1.01 -0.87 -3.00
N LYS A 77 0.02 -1.60 -2.45
CA LYS A 77 -0.48 -2.84 -3.04
C LYS A 77 -1.10 -2.62 -4.43
N ASN A 78 -1.91 -1.57 -4.60
CA ASN A 78 -2.55 -1.27 -5.89
C ASN A 78 -1.50 -0.86 -6.91
N LEU A 79 -0.52 -0.05 -6.51
CA LEU A 79 0.58 0.38 -7.37
C LEU A 79 1.38 -0.82 -7.92
N LEU A 80 1.77 -1.75 -7.04
CA LEU A 80 2.50 -2.97 -7.44
C LEU A 80 1.64 -3.92 -8.28
N MET A 81 0.35 -4.02 -7.98
CA MET A 81 -0.59 -4.80 -8.78
C MET A 81 -0.70 -4.24 -10.20
N VAL A 82 -0.80 -2.92 -10.36
CA VAL A 82 -0.84 -2.27 -11.68
C VAL A 82 0.46 -2.50 -12.45
N ALA A 83 1.62 -2.40 -11.79
CA ALA A 83 2.90 -2.72 -12.42
C ALA A 83 2.94 -4.17 -12.94
N GLU A 84 2.47 -5.12 -12.13
CA GLU A 84 2.44 -6.53 -12.51
C GLU A 84 1.44 -6.81 -13.65
N MET A 85 0.27 -6.17 -13.65
CA MET A 85 -0.68 -6.27 -14.75
C MET A 85 -0.09 -5.74 -16.06
N ALA A 86 0.57 -4.58 -16.00
CA ALA A 86 1.22 -3.99 -17.16
C ALA A 86 2.33 -4.89 -17.71
N ARG A 87 3.10 -5.56 -16.83
CA ARG A 87 4.13 -6.53 -17.21
C ARG A 87 3.59 -7.76 -17.93
N GLN A 88 2.40 -8.22 -17.55
CA GLN A 88 1.76 -9.37 -18.22
C GLN A 88 1.14 -8.99 -19.57
N GLY A 89 0.72 -7.72 -19.73
CA GLY A 89 0.21 -7.19 -20.99
C GLY A 89 1.29 -6.79 -21.99
N SER A 90 2.52 -6.53 -21.53
CA SER A 90 3.63 -6.13 -22.39
C SER A 90 4.23 -7.31 -23.14
N LYS A 91 4.62 -7.08 -24.40
CA LYS A 91 5.39 -8.05 -25.21
C LYS A 91 6.86 -8.18 -24.77
N SER A 92 7.28 -7.35 -23.82
CA SER A 92 8.61 -7.26 -23.22
C SER A 92 8.47 -7.48 -21.72
N GLU A 93 9.53 -7.94 -21.05
CA GLU A 93 9.58 -8.02 -19.58
C GLU A 93 9.62 -6.64 -18.91
N ALA A 94 9.93 -5.58 -19.66
CA ALA A 94 9.94 -4.22 -19.16
C ALA A 94 8.56 -3.54 -19.27
N VAL A 95 8.15 -2.88 -18.19
CA VAL A 95 6.91 -2.08 -18.13
C VAL A 95 7.21 -0.66 -18.58
N GLY A 96 6.52 -0.20 -19.62
CA GLY A 96 6.54 1.19 -20.05
C GLY A 96 5.49 2.04 -19.36
N THR A 97 5.68 3.35 -19.41
CA THR A 97 4.74 4.34 -18.86
C THR A 97 3.31 4.18 -19.42
N SER A 98 3.17 3.89 -20.73
CA SER A 98 1.85 3.82 -21.38
C SER A 98 1.06 2.60 -20.90
N GLU A 99 1.69 1.43 -20.88
CA GLU A 99 1.07 0.17 -20.46
C GLU A 99 0.65 0.23 -18.99
N PHE A 100 1.48 0.86 -18.16
CA PHE A 100 1.16 1.10 -16.75
C PHE A 100 -0.09 1.98 -16.60
N LEU A 101 -0.13 3.13 -17.28
CA LEU A 101 -1.25 4.08 -17.14
C LEU A 101 -2.56 3.50 -17.69
N GLU A 102 -2.51 2.67 -18.73
CA GLU A 102 -3.69 1.94 -19.21
C GLU A 102 -4.24 0.96 -18.16
N CYS A 103 -3.35 0.21 -17.50
CA CYS A 103 -3.73 -0.68 -16.40
C CYS A 103 -4.23 0.09 -15.17
N LEU A 104 -3.64 1.26 -14.90
CA LEU A 104 -4.04 2.14 -13.80
C LEU A 104 -5.48 2.67 -14.02
N HIS A 105 -5.79 3.13 -15.23
CA HIS A 105 -7.13 3.59 -15.59
C HIS A 105 -8.18 2.48 -15.50
N THR A 106 -7.82 1.25 -15.87
CA THR A 106 -8.71 0.09 -15.72
C THR A 106 -9.10 -0.17 -14.26
N MET A 107 -8.24 0.23 -13.30
CA MET A 107 -8.48 0.10 -11.86
C MET A 107 -9.23 1.29 -11.25
N GLY A 108 -9.65 2.26 -12.06
CA GLY A 108 -10.43 3.42 -11.61
C GLY A 108 -9.60 4.56 -11.02
N TYR A 109 -8.33 4.66 -11.41
CA TYR A 109 -7.43 5.77 -11.12
C TYR A 109 -7.22 6.68 -12.34
#